data_AF-A0A9D1IPH8-F1
#
_entry.id   AF-A0A9D1IPH8-F1
#
_cell.length_a   1.000
_cell.length_b   1.000
_cell.length_c   1.000
_cell.angle_alpha   90.00
_cell.angle_beta   90.00
_cell.angle_gamma   90.00
#
_symmetry.space_group_name_H-M   'P 1'
#
loop_
_entity.id
_entity.type
_entity.pdbx_description
1 polymer ?
#
loop_
_entity_poly.entity_id
_entity_poly.type
_entity_poly.pdbx_seq_one_letter_code
_entity_poly.pdbx_strand_id
1 'polypeptide(L)'
;GVIQKIIVKVKHLPYKNVCISNVIASLLSIPIFLVIYMPIYNAIGENLLLTIFLMLIVIIISQIITIFIINIKKDLHMENLAILFVIIIYMVFAVLTYDPPEQSIFMDPITLSYGIKK
;
A
#
# COMPACT_ATOMS: atom_id res chain seq x y z
N GLY A 1 -2.32 10.41 -4.31
CA GLY A 1 -1.45 10.42 -5.50
C GLY A 1 -1.84 11.49 -6.52
N VAL A 2 -2.48 11.10 -7.63
CA VAL A 2 -2.74 11.99 -8.79
C VAL A 2 -3.61 13.20 -8.46
N ILE A 3 -4.73 13.00 -7.74
CA ILE A 3 -5.61 14.10 -7.31
C ILE A 3 -4.83 15.11 -6.45
N GLN A 4 -4.02 14.62 -5.52
CA GLN A 4 -3.19 15.47 -4.65
C GLN A 4 -2.17 16.27 -5.44
N LYS A 5 -1.58 15.69 -6.50
CA LYS A 5 -0.70 16.40 -7.43
C LYS A 5 -1.42 17.52 -8.18
N ILE A 6 -2.66 17.29 -8.61
CA ILE A 6 -3.50 18.33 -9.21
C ILE A 6 -3.72 19.48 -8.22
N ILE A 7 -4.08 19.17 -6.97
CA ILE A 7 -4.29 20.17 -5.91
C ILE A 7 -3.01 20.99 -5.66
N VAL A 8 -1.85 20.33 -5.56
CA VAL A 8 -0.54 20.99 -5.36
C VAL A 8 -0.24 21.94 -6.51
N LYS A 9 -0.51 21.52 -7.76
CA LYS A 9 -0.30 22.35 -8.95
C LYS A 9 -1.25 23.57 -8.99
N VAL A 10 -2.54 23.36 -8.71
CA VAL A 10 -3.56 24.43 -8.70
C VAL A 10 -3.30 25.44 -7.58
N LYS A 11 -2.85 24.98 -6.41
CA LYS A 11 -2.53 25.84 -5.27
C LYS A 11 -1.10 26.41 -5.28
N HIS A 12 -0.33 26.18 -6.35
CA HIS A 12 1.07 26.61 -6.48
C HIS A 12 1.95 26.22 -5.28
N LEU A 13 1.70 25.05 -4.68
CA LEU A 13 2.46 24.57 -3.53
C LEU A 13 3.85 24.04 -3.98
N PRO A 14 4.93 24.27 -3.21
CA PRO A 14 6.29 23.93 -3.61
C PRO A 14 6.65 22.43 -3.47
N TYR A 15 5.65 21.54 -3.46
CA TYR A 15 5.84 20.11 -3.26
C TYR A 15 6.08 19.38 -4.57
N LYS A 16 7.25 18.75 -4.71
CA LYS A 16 7.66 18.07 -5.95
C LYS A 16 7.42 16.55 -5.92
N ASN A 17 7.51 15.93 -4.74
CA ASN A 17 7.51 14.47 -4.56
C ASN A 17 6.13 13.89 -4.19
N VAL A 18 5.05 14.39 -4.81
CA VAL A 18 3.67 14.07 -4.42
C VAL A 18 3.23 12.67 -4.84
N CYS A 19 3.46 12.26 -6.08
CA CYS A 19 3.05 10.92 -6.52
C CYS A 19 3.97 9.85 -5.92
N ILE A 20 5.28 10.09 -5.89
CA ILE A 20 6.23 9.09 -5.38
C ILE A 20 6.06 8.83 -3.88
N SER A 21 5.77 9.86 -3.09
CA SER A 21 5.49 9.71 -1.65
C SER A 21 4.28 8.81 -1.40
N ASN A 22 3.20 9.00 -2.16
CA ASN A 22 2.01 8.16 -2.10
C ASN A 22 2.33 6.71 -2.48
N VAL A 23 3.06 6.47 -3.57
CA VAL A 23 3.42 5.10 -4.00
C VAL A 23 4.22 4.38 -2.92
N ILE A 24 5.25 5.03 -2.37
CA ILE A 24 6.07 4.47 -1.30
C ILE A 24 5.22 4.18 -0.06
N ALA A 25 4.42 5.15 0.38
CA ALA A 25 3.58 5.00 1.57
C ALA A 25 2.50 3.93 1.41
N SER A 26 1.93 3.76 0.22
CA SER A 26 0.99 2.69 -0.09
C SER A 26 1.66 1.32 -0.12
N LEU A 27 2.84 1.20 -0.74
CA LEU A 27 3.59 -0.07 -0.74
C LEU A 27 4.02 -0.49 0.67
N LEU A 28 4.45 0.47 1.50
CA LEU A 28 4.83 0.19 2.88
C LEU A 28 3.63 -0.11 3.79
N SER A 29 2.42 0.36 3.45
CA SER A 29 1.23 0.10 4.27
C SER A 29 0.91 -1.40 4.40
N ILE A 30 1.20 -2.19 3.37
CA ILE A 30 0.94 -3.64 3.35
C ILE A 30 1.80 -4.39 4.38
N PRO A 31 3.15 -4.34 4.34
CA PRO A 31 3.96 -5.00 5.34
C PRO A 31 3.73 -4.43 6.75
N ILE A 32 3.49 -3.11 6.90
CA ILE A 32 3.16 -2.53 8.21
C ILE A 32 1.87 -3.14 8.77
N PHE A 33 0.84 -3.26 7.95
CA PHE A 33 -0.41 -3.92 8.35
C PHE A 33 -0.16 -5.37 8.76
N LEU A 34 0.55 -6.15 7.95
CA LEU A 34 0.81 -7.55 8.25
C LEU A 34 1.61 -7.74 9.54
N VAL A 35 2.64 -6.92 9.79
CA VAL A 35 3.44 -6.98 11.02
C VAL A 35 2.58 -6.76 12.27
N ILE A 36 1.58 -5.89 12.19
CA ILE A 36 0.67 -5.61 13.32
C ILE A 36 -0.45 -6.65 13.41
N TYR A 37 -1.02 -7.06 12.27
CA TYR A 37 -2.19 -7.92 12.19
C TYR A 37 -1.86 -9.38 12.53
N MET A 38 -0.77 -9.94 11.99
CA MET A 38 -0.41 -11.35 12.18
C MET A 38 -0.34 -11.80 13.66
N PRO A 39 0.36 -11.09 14.58
CA PRO A 39 0.41 -11.52 15.97
C PRO A 39 -0.96 -11.50 16.66
N ILE A 40 -1.80 -10.52 16.29
CA ILE A 40 -3.15 -10.38 16.82
C ILE A 40 -4.05 -11.51 16.30
N TYR A 41 -4.03 -11.75 15.00
CA TYR A 41 -4.78 -12.82 14.35
C TYR A 41 -4.41 -14.19 14.93
N ASN A 42 -3.13 -14.47 15.13
CA ASN A 42 -2.67 -15.73 15.71
C ASN A 42 -3.11 -15.91 17.18
N ALA A 43 -3.37 -14.82 17.91
CA ALA A 43 -3.75 -14.87 19.32
C ALA A 43 -5.27 -15.04 19.54
N ILE A 44 -6.10 -14.35 18.75
CA ILE A 44 -7.56 -14.27 19.00
C ILE A 44 -8.41 -14.61 17.77
N GLY A 45 -7.79 -14.99 16.65
CA GLY A 45 -8.46 -15.28 15.39
C GLY A 45 -8.95 -14.04 14.66
N GLU A 46 -9.86 -14.26 13.70
CA GLU A 46 -10.44 -13.18 12.89
C GLU A 46 -11.46 -12.36 13.69
N ASN A 47 -11.28 -11.04 13.69
CA ASN A 47 -12.30 -10.11 14.17
C ASN A 47 -12.40 -8.92 13.23
N LEU A 48 -13.55 -8.76 12.58
CA LEU A 48 -13.78 -7.72 11.57
C LEU A 48 -13.57 -6.31 12.14
N LEU A 49 -14.12 -6.01 13.31
CA LEU A 49 -14.01 -4.68 13.93
C LEU A 49 -12.55 -4.34 14.24
N LEU A 50 -11.80 -5.31 14.77
CA LEU A 50 -10.39 -5.15 15.05
C LEU A 50 -9.58 -4.94 13.77
N THR A 51 -9.88 -5.72 12.73
CA THR A 51 -9.23 -5.62 11.42
C THR A 51 -9.42 -4.22 10.82
N ILE A 52 -10.65 -3.70 10.83
CA ILE A 52 -10.97 -2.34 10.37
C ILE A 52 -10.22 -1.30 11.20
N PHE A 53 -10.21 -1.45 12.53
CA PHE A 53 -9.50 -0.54 13.42
C PHE A 53 -7.99 -0.52 13.13
N LEU A 54 -7.37 -1.67 12.93
CA LEU A 54 -5.96 -1.78 12.55
C LEU A 54 -5.69 -1.15 11.18
N MET A 55 -6.58 -1.34 10.20
CA MET A 55 -6.46 -0.67 8.90
C MET A 55 -6.45 0.86 9.04
N LEU A 56 -7.29 1.43 9.91
CA LEU A 56 -7.30 2.87 10.18
C LEU A 56 -5.97 3.36 10.75
N ILE A 57 -5.39 2.61 11.70
CA ILE A 57 -4.05 2.93 12.26
C ILE A 57 -3.00 2.94 11.14
N VAL A 58 -3.01 1.93 10.27
CA VAL A 58 -2.05 1.83 9.17
C VAL A 58 -2.23 2.97 8.16
N ILE A 59 -3.46 3.38 7.87
CA ILE A 59 -3.74 4.55 7.02
C ILE A 59 -3.13 5.81 7.64
N ILE A 60 -3.29 6.03 8.95
CA ILE A 60 -2.68 7.18 9.64
C ILE A 60 -1.15 7.15 9.52
N ILE A 61 -0.53 5.99 9.76
CA ILE A 61 0.93 5.82 9.60
C ILE A 61 1.37 6.10 8.16
N SER A 62 0.64 5.61 7.16
CA SER A 62 0.89 5.85 5.74
C SER A 62 0.83 7.34 5.38
N GLN A 63 -0.10 8.09 5.99
CA GLN A 63 -0.15 9.55 5.81
C GLN A 63 1.05 10.25 6.44
N ILE A 64 1.50 9.81 7.62
CA ILE A 64 2.71 10.35 8.27
C ILE A 64 3.94 10.14 7.37
N ILE A 65 4.11 8.94 6.80
CA ILE A 65 5.19 8.63 5.84
C ILE A 65 5.08 9.54 4.60
N THR A 66 3.87 9.71 4.07
CA THR A 66 3.63 10.58 2.92
C THR A 66 4.07 12.01 3.20
N ILE A 67 3.69 12.57 4.36
CA ILE A 67 4.08 13.93 4.77
C ILE A 67 5.60 14.06 4.88
N PHE A 68 6.26 13.06 5.48
CA PHE A 68 7.72 13.06 5.62
C PHE A 68 8.43 13.13 4.25
N ILE A 69 7.99 12.34 3.28
CA ILE A 69 8.59 12.31 1.94
C ILE A 69 8.24 13.56 1.13
N ILE A 70 6.99 14.06 1.21
CA ILE A 70 6.55 15.28 0.50
C ILE A 70 7.37 16.50 0.92
N ASN A 71 7.73 16.59 2.20
CA ASN A 71 8.52 17.70 2.76
C ASN A 71 10.00 17.68 2.35
N ILE A 72 10.48 16.64 1.66
CA ILE A 72 11.83 16.64 1.10
C ILE A 72 11.92 17.71 0.00
N LYS A 73 12.74 18.75 0.24
CA LYS A 73 12.91 19.88 -0.70
C LYS A 73 13.54 19.47 -2.04
N LYS A 74 14.37 18.42 -2.02
CA LYS A 74 15.02 17.89 -3.22
C LYS A 74 13.99 17.23 -4.12
N ASP A 75 14.02 17.57 -5.41
CA ASP A 75 13.25 16.85 -6.42
C ASP A 75 13.86 15.47 -6.64
N LEU A 76 13.09 14.41 -6.41
CA LEU A 76 13.52 13.05 -6.68
C LEU A 76 13.46 12.70 -8.17
N HIS A 77 12.79 13.53 -8.99
CA HIS A 77 12.56 13.30 -10.42
C HIS A 77 11.84 11.96 -10.72
N MET A 78 11.12 11.41 -9.74
CA MET A 78 10.42 10.12 -9.85
C MET A 78 8.89 10.28 -10.07
N GLU A 79 8.41 11.49 -10.30
CA GLU A 79 6.96 11.75 -10.38
C GLU A 79 6.24 11.02 -11.51
N ASN A 80 6.81 11.01 -12.72
CA ASN A 80 6.23 10.31 -13.87
C ASN A 80 6.44 8.79 -13.73
N LEU A 81 7.59 8.40 -13.20
CA LEU A 81 7.94 7.00 -12.92
C LEU A 81 7.00 6.39 -11.86
N ALA A 82 6.59 7.17 -10.87
CA ALA A 82 5.61 6.76 -9.87
C ALA A 82 4.25 6.39 -10.50
N ILE A 83 3.80 7.14 -11.51
CA ILE A 83 2.56 6.83 -12.24
C ILE A 83 2.69 5.50 -12.99
N LEU A 84 3.82 5.29 -13.68
CA LEU A 84 4.11 4.02 -14.34
C LEU A 84 4.16 2.86 -13.35
N PHE A 85 4.80 3.05 -12.18
CA PHE A 85 4.88 2.02 -11.15
C PHE A 85 3.51 1.60 -10.62
N VAL A 86 2.55 2.51 -10.47
CA VAL A 86 1.19 2.14 -10.05
C VAL A 86 0.59 1.11 -11.01
N ILE A 87 0.74 1.31 -12.32
CA ILE A 87 0.21 0.38 -13.32
C ILE A 87 0.89 -1.00 -13.17
N ILE A 88 2.22 -1.02 -13.05
CA ILE A 88 2.99 -2.25 -12.88
C ILE A 88 2.58 -2.98 -11.59
N ILE A 89 2.42 -2.24 -10.48
CA ILE A 89 2.00 -2.78 -9.19
C ILE A 89 0.62 -3.43 -9.31
N TYR A 90 -0.34 -2.80 -10.01
CA TYR A 90 -1.65 -3.41 -10.26
C TYR A 90 -1.55 -4.70 -11.09
N MET A 91 -0.71 -4.75 -12.12
CA MET A 91 -0.50 -5.98 -12.90
C MET A 91 0.10 -7.08 -12.03
N VAL A 92 1.11 -6.77 -11.22
CA VAL A 92 1.73 -7.73 -10.30
C VAL A 92 0.70 -8.25 -9.30
N PHE A 93 -0.09 -7.38 -8.66
CA PHE A 93 -1.12 -7.82 -7.74
C PHE A 93 -2.23 -8.64 -8.42
N ALA A 94 -2.59 -8.32 -9.66
CA ALA A 94 -3.54 -9.13 -10.41
C ALA A 94 -3.00 -10.55 -10.62
N VAL A 95 -1.74 -10.68 -11.05
CA VAL A 95 -1.09 -11.99 -11.18
C VAL A 95 -1.05 -12.71 -9.84
N LEU A 96 -0.59 -12.06 -8.77
CA LEU A 96 -0.55 -12.64 -7.42
C LEU A 96 -1.93 -13.03 -6.88
N THR A 97 -3.01 -12.40 -7.33
CA THR A 97 -4.37 -12.71 -6.85
C THR A 97 -4.94 -13.93 -7.56
N TYR A 98 -4.73 -14.06 -8.86
CA TYR A 98 -5.33 -15.13 -9.67
C TYR A 98 -4.42 -16.35 -9.82
N ASP A 99 -3.11 -16.15 -9.87
CA ASP A 99 -2.09 -17.19 -10.09
C ASP A 99 -0.84 -16.90 -9.22
N PRO A 100 -0.98 -16.93 -7.88
CA PRO A 100 0.15 -16.71 -6.99
C PRO A 100 1.18 -17.85 -7.06
N PRO A 101 2.45 -17.58 -6.74
CA PRO A 101 3.43 -18.62 -6.47
C PRO A 101 2.95 -19.59 -5.38
N GLU A 102 3.26 -20.88 -5.52
CA GLU A 102 2.96 -21.92 -4.53
C GLU A 102 3.87 -21.81 -3.30
N GLN A 103 3.64 -20.78 -2.49
CA GLN A 103 4.35 -20.48 -1.25
C GLN A 103 3.35 -20.37 -0.10
N SER A 104 3.74 -20.76 1.12
CA SER A 104 2.82 -20.79 2.27
C SER A 104 2.11 -19.48 2.56
N ILE A 105 2.73 -18.33 2.22
CA ILE A 105 2.14 -17.00 2.38
C ILE A 105 0.94 -16.71 1.46
N PHE A 106 0.79 -17.49 0.38
CA PHE A 106 -0.30 -17.35 -0.60
C PHE A 106 -1.33 -18.48 -0.54
N MET A 107 -1.13 -19.46 0.35
CA MET A 107 -2.06 -20.58 0.49
C MET A 107 -3.23 -20.17 1.37
N ASP A 108 -4.46 -20.41 0.89
CA ASP A 108 -5.66 -20.27 1.70
C ASP A 108 -5.63 -21.28 2.87
N PRO A 109 -5.68 -20.84 4.14
CA PRO A 109 -5.59 -21.74 5.28
C PRO A 109 -6.83 -22.65 5.47
N ILE A 110 -7.96 -22.31 4.85
CA ILE A 110 -9.21 -23.07 4.94
C ILE A 110 -9.30 -24.10 3.81
N THR A 111 -9.06 -23.66 2.57
CA THR A 111 -9.19 -24.54 1.39
C THR A 111 -7.89 -25.24 0.99
N LEU A 112 -6.76 -24.85 1.58
CA LEU A 112 -5.40 -25.32 1.23
C LEU A 112 -5.09 -25.17 -0.26
N SER A 113 -5.64 -24.13 -0.88
CA SER A 113 -5.50 -23.88 -2.32
C SER A 113 -4.88 -22.52 -2.62
N TYR A 114 -4.37 -22.39 -3.83
CA TYR A 114 -3.70 -21.18 -4.33
C TYR A 114 -4.60 -20.45 -5.32
N GLY A 115 -4.59 -19.11 -5.23
CA GLY A 115 -5.31 -18.22 -6.15
C GLY A 115 -6.82 -18.32 -6.05
N ILE A 116 -7.50 -17.35 -6.68
CA ILE A 116 -8.95 -17.40 -6.82
C ILE A 116 -9.31 -18.37 -7.95
N LYS A 117 -9.89 -19.52 -7.60
CA LYS A 117 -10.43 -20.48 -8.57
C LYS A 117 -11.59 -19.84 -9.35
N LYS A 118 -11.56 -19.97 -10.67
CA LYS A 118 -12.64 -19.52 -11.57
C LYS A 118 -13.91 -20.34 -11.37
#